data_AF-A0A2Z6QE20-F1
#
_entry.id   AF-A0A2Z6QE20-F1
#
_cell.length_a   1.000
_cell.length_b   1.000
_cell.length_c   1.000
_cell.angle_alpha   90.00
_cell.angle_beta   90.00
_cell.angle_gamma   90.00
#
_symmetry.space_group_name_H-M   'P 1'
#
loop_
_entity.id
_entity.type
_entity.pdbx_description
1 polymer ?
#
loop_
_entity_poly.entity_id
_entity_poly.type
_entity_poly.pdbx_seq_one_letter_code
_entity_poly.pdbx_strand_id
1 'polypeptide(L)'
;METEANKSNSQLLGEMIPENEDDIQVIDGNQKLITDMTIEVELAHLFLKVSIEEKNTMQAKQKEILCCHSYGKRFEEGIQEIARDNVSDQMARKQLFQNIIKHYSGITLMLHKRTQRALKFYKLFEKIEVDRIKNIKSYSADSISKFTKFQIQIILDYFSGSGYADMELKKSNSYSG
;
A
#
# COMPACT_ATOMS: atom_id res chain seq x y z
N MET A 1 1.67 -56.32 -27.52
CA MET A 1 2.96 -55.73 -27.89
C MET A 1 2.63 -54.33 -28.40
N GLU A 2 2.92 -53.30 -27.61
CA GLU A 2 3.12 -51.86 -27.98
C GLU A 2 2.00 -51.14 -28.80
N THR A 3 1.68 -49.84 -28.64
CA THR A 3 2.14 -48.78 -27.70
C THR A 3 1.08 -47.66 -27.57
N GLU A 4 1.00 -47.11 -26.37
CA GLU A 4 0.96 -45.69 -25.97
C GLU A 4 0.42 -44.53 -26.87
N ALA A 5 -0.52 -43.80 -26.25
CA ALA A 5 -0.52 -42.34 -26.00
C ALA A 5 -0.97 -41.30 -27.06
N ASN A 6 -1.54 -40.20 -26.51
CA ASN A 6 -1.90 -38.89 -27.10
C ASN A 6 -3.10 -38.87 -28.07
N LYS A 7 -4.05 -37.90 -28.01
CA LYS A 7 -4.21 -36.70 -27.15
C LYS A 7 -5.57 -36.01 -27.44
N SER A 8 -6.33 -35.59 -26.42
CA SER A 8 -7.03 -34.28 -26.46
C SER A 8 -7.61 -33.86 -25.08
N ASN A 9 -6.93 -32.92 -24.40
CA ASN A 9 -7.43 -32.27 -23.17
C ASN A 9 -8.24 -31.01 -23.52
N SER A 10 -9.37 -31.15 -24.21
CA SER A 10 -10.16 -29.98 -24.68
C SER A 10 -11.68 -30.08 -24.45
N GLN A 11 -12.14 -30.91 -23.51
CA GLN A 11 -13.57 -31.22 -23.35
C GLN A 11 -14.11 -31.19 -21.91
N LEU A 12 -13.39 -30.57 -20.97
CA LEU A 12 -13.79 -30.51 -19.55
C LEU A 12 -13.52 -29.13 -18.93
N LEU A 13 -14.00 -28.08 -19.61
CA LEU A 13 -13.85 -26.68 -19.18
C LEU A 13 -15.07 -25.82 -19.56
N GLY A 14 -16.26 -26.43 -19.51
CA GLY A 14 -17.55 -25.77 -19.57
C GLY A 14 -18.47 -26.30 -18.46
N GLU A 15 -19.38 -25.46 -17.98
CA GLU A 15 -20.47 -25.81 -17.06
C GLU A 15 -20.09 -26.18 -15.61
N MET A 16 -19.65 -25.19 -14.81
CA MET A 16 -20.00 -25.08 -13.37
C MET A 16 -20.01 -23.61 -12.91
N ILE A 17 -20.93 -22.81 -13.46
CA ILE A 17 -21.39 -21.57 -12.80
C ILE A 17 -22.89 -21.76 -12.55
N PRO A 18 -23.34 -21.90 -11.29
CA PRO A 18 -24.74 -21.70 -10.94
C PRO A 18 -24.98 -20.20 -10.83
N GLU A 19 -25.72 -19.64 -11.78
CA GLU A 19 -26.49 -18.43 -11.52
C GLU A 19 -27.61 -18.79 -10.52
N ASN A 20 -27.75 -18.01 -9.45
CA ASN A 20 -28.96 -17.76 -8.65
C ASN A 20 -28.55 -17.11 -7.32
N GLU A 21 -28.64 -15.78 -7.24
CA GLU A 21 -28.80 -15.08 -5.96
C GLU A 21 -30.24 -15.34 -5.48
N ASP A 22 -30.44 -16.01 -4.34
CA ASP A 22 -31.56 -15.73 -3.38
C ASP A 22 -31.63 -16.69 -2.16
N ASP A 23 -31.06 -17.90 -2.20
CA ASP A 23 -31.11 -18.85 -1.07
C ASP A 23 -29.91 -18.75 -0.10
N ILE A 24 -29.81 -17.64 0.64
CA ILE A 24 -28.93 -17.60 1.83
C ILE A 24 -29.63 -18.32 2.99
N GLN A 25 -29.37 -19.62 3.12
CA GLN A 25 -29.75 -20.35 4.34
C GLN A 25 -28.86 -19.92 5.51
N VAL A 26 -29.49 -19.32 6.53
CA VAL A 26 -28.84 -18.98 7.80
C VAL A 26 -28.51 -20.26 8.54
N ILE A 27 -27.23 -20.67 8.52
CA ILE A 27 -26.77 -21.84 9.27
C ILE A 27 -26.55 -21.43 10.73
N ASP A 28 -27.43 -21.92 11.61
CA ASP A 28 -27.30 -21.78 13.06
C ASP A 28 -25.99 -22.43 13.57
N GLY A 29 -25.28 -21.72 14.44
CA GLY A 29 -23.86 -21.93 14.73
C GLY A 29 -23.51 -23.09 15.67
N ASN A 30 -24.33 -24.15 15.72
CA ASN A 30 -24.23 -25.19 16.75
C ASN A 30 -24.39 -26.64 16.28
N GLN A 31 -24.13 -26.95 15.00
CA GLN A 31 -23.89 -28.34 14.58
C GLN A 31 -22.40 -28.62 14.41
N LYS A 32 -21.87 -29.48 15.29
CA LYS A 32 -20.53 -30.08 15.21
C LYS A 32 -20.50 -31.06 14.04
N LEU A 33 -20.42 -30.53 12.83
CA LEU A 33 -20.18 -31.26 11.61
C LEU A 33 -18.78 -31.89 11.67
N ILE A 34 -18.72 -33.14 12.15
CA ILE A 34 -17.60 -34.04 11.86
C ILE A 34 -17.78 -34.48 10.40
N THR A 35 -17.54 -33.52 9.49
CA THR A 35 -17.36 -33.82 8.08
C THR A 35 -15.94 -34.34 7.95
N ASP A 36 -15.78 -35.50 7.31
CA ASP A 36 -14.48 -35.96 6.82
C ASP A 36 -14.09 -35.07 5.64
N MET A 37 -13.68 -33.83 5.94
CA MET A 37 -13.18 -32.89 4.93
C MET A 37 -11.90 -33.51 4.38
N THR A 38 -11.93 -33.87 3.11
CA THR A 38 -10.72 -34.35 2.44
C THR A 38 -9.66 -33.25 2.49
N ILE A 39 -8.39 -33.64 2.45
CA ILE A 39 -7.25 -32.72 2.57
C ILE A 39 -7.36 -31.59 1.53
N GLU A 40 -7.92 -31.86 0.36
CA GLU A 40 -8.20 -30.88 -0.69
C GLU A 40 -9.20 -29.79 -0.25
N VAL A 41 -10.25 -30.15 0.49
CA VAL A 41 -11.24 -29.19 1.01
C VAL A 41 -10.64 -28.30 2.10
N GLU A 42 -9.85 -28.89 3.01
CA GLU A 42 -9.13 -28.12 4.03
C GLU A 42 -8.11 -27.15 3.40
N LEU A 43 -7.34 -27.61 2.41
CA LEU A 43 -6.39 -26.78 1.67
C LEU A 43 -7.08 -25.66 0.88
N ALA A 44 -8.24 -25.92 0.27
CA ALA A 44 -9.03 -24.90 -0.42
C ALA A 44 -9.52 -23.79 0.55
N HIS A 45 -10.05 -24.18 1.71
CA HIS A 45 -10.45 -23.23 2.75
C HIS A 45 -9.27 -22.42 3.29
N LEU A 46 -8.11 -23.04 3.53
CA LEU A 46 -6.90 -22.36 3.98
C LEU A 46 -6.36 -21.40 2.92
N PHE A 47 -6.31 -21.81 1.66
CA PHE A 47 -5.87 -20.97 0.54
C PHE A 47 -6.77 -19.73 0.37
N LEU A 48 -8.09 -19.90 0.43
CA LEU A 48 -9.06 -18.79 0.38
C LEU A 48 -8.84 -17.83 1.55
N LYS A 49 -8.67 -18.34 2.77
CA LYS A 49 -8.42 -17.53 3.97
C LYS A 49 -7.13 -16.72 3.85
N VAL A 50 -6.02 -17.34 3.42
CA VAL A 50 -4.76 -16.64 3.19
C VAL A 50 -4.92 -15.54 2.13
N SER A 51 -5.58 -15.84 1.00
CA SER A 51 -5.83 -14.88 -0.08
C SER A 51 -6.66 -13.66 0.38
N ILE A 52 -7.64 -13.88 1.26
CA ILE A 52 -8.44 -12.81 1.87
C ILE A 52 -7.57 -11.95 2.79
N GLU A 53 -6.76 -12.55 3.66
CA GLU A 53 -5.91 -11.79 4.59
C GLU A 53 -4.78 -11.03 3.89
N GLU A 54 -4.23 -11.56 2.79
CA GLU A 54 -3.28 -10.83 1.93
C GLU A 54 -3.92 -9.58 1.32
N LYS A 55 -5.15 -9.71 0.79
CA LYS A 55 -5.93 -8.59 0.23
C LYS A 55 -6.28 -7.55 1.30
N ASN A 56 -6.71 -7.99 2.48
CA ASN A 56 -7.01 -7.12 3.63
C ASN A 56 -5.74 -6.36 4.07
N THR A 57 -4.62 -7.06 4.19
CA THR A 57 -3.31 -6.49 4.54
C THR A 57 -2.84 -5.46 3.52
N MET A 58 -3.02 -5.74 2.22
CA MET A 58 -2.72 -4.80 1.14
C MET A 58 -3.56 -3.52 1.25
N GLN A 59 -4.87 -3.66 1.40
CA GLN A 59 -5.77 -2.51 1.56
C GLN A 59 -5.47 -1.71 2.84
N ALA A 60 -5.11 -2.37 3.94
CA ALA A 60 -4.73 -1.70 5.18
C ALA A 60 -3.46 -0.84 5.00
N LYS A 61 -2.44 -1.34 4.29
CA LYS A 61 -1.23 -0.56 3.94
C LYS A 61 -1.57 0.64 3.06
N GLN A 62 -2.41 0.46 2.05
CA GLN A 62 -2.84 1.55 1.15
C GLN A 62 -3.62 2.63 1.91
N LYS A 63 -4.56 2.23 2.79
CA LYS A 63 -5.30 3.14 3.69
C LYS A 63 -4.36 3.87 4.65
N GLU A 64 -3.36 3.19 5.23
CA GLU A 64 -2.35 3.83 6.10
C GLU A 64 -1.58 4.94 5.36
N ILE A 65 -1.12 4.66 4.14
CA ILE A 65 -0.38 5.62 3.29
C ILE A 65 -1.27 6.80 2.91
N LEU A 66 -2.52 6.54 2.50
CA LEU A 66 -3.49 7.59 2.15
C LEU A 66 -3.82 8.50 3.33
N CYS A 67 -4.05 7.94 4.53
CA CYS A 67 -4.25 8.73 5.74
C CYS A 67 -3.01 9.58 6.11
N CYS A 68 -1.80 9.03 5.94
CA CYS A 68 -0.56 9.79 6.13
C CYS A 68 -0.46 10.95 5.12
N HIS A 69 -0.76 10.71 3.84
CA HIS A 69 -0.79 11.75 2.82
C HIS A 69 -1.79 12.87 3.17
N SER A 70 -3.04 12.52 3.45
CA SER A 70 -4.12 13.50 3.71
C SER A 70 -3.87 14.34 4.96
N TYR A 71 -3.34 13.74 6.04
CA TYR A 71 -2.90 14.51 7.21
C TYR A 71 -1.72 15.44 6.88
N GLY A 72 -0.75 14.97 6.09
CA GLY A 72 0.39 15.79 5.65
C GLY A 72 -0.03 17.01 4.82
N LYS A 73 -0.97 16.82 3.88
CA LYS A 73 -1.57 17.89 3.08
C LYS A 73 -2.28 18.92 3.98
N ARG A 74 -3.21 18.48 4.84
CA ARG A 74 -3.95 19.38 5.74
C ARG A 74 -3.03 20.13 6.72
N PHE A 75 -1.91 19.53 7.10
CA PHE A 75 -0.91 20.20 7.95
C PHE A 75 -0.19 21.35 7.23
N GLU A 76 0.22 21.18 5.97
CA GLU A 76 0.82 22.28 5.17
C GLU A 76 -0.22 23.36 4.83
N GLU A 77 -1.47 23.00 4.53
CA GLU A 77 -2.58 23.97 4.39
C GLU A 77 -2.81 24.78 5.68
N GLY A 78 -2.81 24.13 6.86
CA GLY A 78 -2.96 24.80 8.15
C GLY A 78 -1.78 25.74 8.49
N ILE A 79 -0.58 25.47 7.99
CA ILE A 79 0.55 26.39 8.08
C ILE A 79 0.32 27.61 7.19
N GLN A 80 -0.13 27.41 5.96
CA GLN A 80 -0.45 28.51 5.04
C GLN A 80 -1.59 29.39 5.57
N GLU A 81 -2.60 28.80 6.22
CA GLU A 81 -3.68 29.53 6.89
C GLU A 81 -3.15 30.46 7.99
N ILE A 82 -2.25 29.98 8.86
CA ILE A 82 -1.66 30.79 9.95
C ILE A 82 -0.62 31.79 9.42
N ALA A 83 0.15 31.44 8.38
CA ALA A 83 1.17 32.32 7.82
C ALA A 83 0.60 33.57 7.12
N ARG A 84 -0.68 33.57 6.74
CA ARG A 84 -1.39 34.76 6.20
C ARG A 84 -1.36 35.95 7.14
N ASP A 85 -1.23 35.74 8.45
CA ASP A 85 -1.13 36.79 9.47
C ASP A 85 0.28 37.42 9.56
N ASN A 86 1.06 37.39 8.47
CA ASN A 86 2.47 37.81 8.38
C ASN A 86 3.41 37.08 9.36
N VAL A 87 3.05 35.86 9.76
CA VAL A 87 3.84 35.01 10.65
C VAL A 87 4.81 34.14 9.84
N SER A 88 6.07 34.01 10.29
CA SER A 88 7.05 33.14 9.61
C SER A 88 6.62 31.67 9.62
N ASP A 89 6.95 30.92 8.58
CA ASP A 89 6.62 29.47 8.44
C ASP A 89 6.98 28.66 9.70
N GLN A 90 8.17 28.90 10.28
CA GLN A 90 8.61 28.25 11.51
C GLN A 90 7.68 28.54 12.70
N MET A 91 7.19 29.78 12.81
CA MET A 91 6.31 30.19 13.90
C MET A 91 4.86 29.74 13.64
N ALA A 92 4.40 29.73 12.40
CA ALA A 92 3.13 29.12 11.99
C ALA A 92 3.12 27.60 12.28
N ARG A 93 4.19 26.87 11.93
CA ARG A 93 4.39 25.45 12.30
C ARG A 93 4.32 25.26 13.81
N LYS A 94 5.01 26.10 14.60
CA LYS A 94 4.98 26.02 16.07
C LYS A 94 3.56 26.25 16.61
N GLN A 95 2.84 27.27 16.13
CA GLN A 95 1.47 27.54 16.54
C GLN A 95 0.52 26.40 16.17
N LEU A 96 0.62 25.85 14.94
CA LEU A 96 -0.20 24.72 14.51
C LEU A 96 0.02 23.48 15.41
N PHE A 97 1.27 23.16 15.74
CA PHE A 97 1.56 22.09 16.70
C PHE A 97 0.92 22.35 18.07
N GLN A 98 0.99 23.57 18.61
CA GLN A 98 0.33 23.90 19.89
C GLN A 98 -1.18 23.77 19.80
N ASN A 99 -1.80 24.18 18.69
CA ASN A 99 -3.24 24.06 18.48
C ASN A 99 -3.67 22.59 18.36
N ILE A 100 -2.91 21.73 17.67
CA ILE A 100 -3.18 20.29 17.63
C ILE A 100 -3.03 19.67 19.03
N ILE A 101 -1.99 20.03 19.79
CA ILE A 101 -1.77 19.50 21.16
C ILE A 101 -2.96 19.82 22.10
N LYS A 102 -3.58 21.01 21.98
CA LYS A 102 -4.80 21.35 22.76
C LYS A 102 -5.96 20.38 22.54
N HIS A 103 -6.03 19.74 21.38
CA HIS A 103 -7.08 18.79 20.99
C HIS A 103 -6.61 17.33 20.93
N TYR A 104 -5.34 17.07 21.25
CA TYR A 104 -4.72 15.74 21.17
C TYR A 104 -4.07 15.37 22.51
N SER A 105 -4.78 14.55 23.29
CA SER A 105 -4.33 14.04 24.60
C SER A 105 -3.21 12.99 24.53
N GLY A 106 -2.63 12.74 23.34
CA GLY A 106 -1.55 11.77 23.14
C GLY A 106 -0.15 12.37 23.28
N ILE A 107 0.86 11.49 23.23
CA ILE A 107 2.26 11.85 23.47
C ILE A 107 2.80 12.79 22.36
N THR A 108 3.23 14.00 22.72
CA THR A 108 3.74 15.03 21.80
C THR A 108 4.89 14.56 20.89
N LEU A 109 5.81 13.72 21.40
CA LEU A 109 6.89 13.14 20.60
C LEU A 109 6.34 12.27 19.45
N MET A 110 5.22 11.58 19.68
CA MET A 110 4.56 10.75 18.67
C MET A 110 3.91 11.63 17.59
N LEU A 111 3.30 12.77 17.97
CA LEU A 111 2.74 13.76 17.05
C LEU A 111 3.82 14.31 16.11
N HIS A 112 4.99 14.72 16.62
CA HIS A 112 6.08 15.20 15.76
C HIS A 112 6.58 14.11 14.79
N LYS A 113 6.83 12.88 15.27
CA LYS A 113 7.28 11.77 14.40
C LYS A 113 6.25 11.42 13.32
N ARG A 114 4.97 11.33 13.68
CA ARG A 114 3.87 11.06 12.73
C ARG A 114 3.67 12.19 11.72
N THR A 115 3.84 13.44 12.14
CA THR A 115 3.77 14.60 11.24
C THR A 115 4.93 14.63 10.26
N GLN A 116 6.17 14.39 10.70
CA GLN A 116 7.31 14.28 9.78
C GLN A 116 7.15 13.11 8.79
N ARG A 117 6.61 11.96 9.24
CA ARG A 117 6.23 10.83 8.36
C ARG A 117 5.20 11.28 7.31
N ALA A 118 4.12 11.92 7.74
CA ALA A 118 3.04 12.41 6.88
C ALA A 118 3.49 13.45 5.85
N LEU A 119 4.35 14.39 6.24
CA LEU A 119 4.91 15.40 5.32
C LEU A 119 5.80 14.79 4.23
N LYS A 120 6.51 13.69 4.51
CA LYS A 120 7.21 12.93 3.46
C LYS A 120 6.22 12.29 2.49
N PHE A 121 5.13 11.70 2.99
CA PHE A 121 4.10 11.08 2.14
C PHE A 121 3.40 12.09 1.26
N TYR A 122 3.00 13.24 1.82
CA TYR A 122 2.42 14.34 1.05
C TYR A 122 3.36 14.77 -0.10
N LYS A 123 4.60 15.16 0.22
CA LYS A 123 5.56 15.67 -0.78
C LYS A 123 6.00 14.64 -1.84
N LEU A 124 5.90 13.34 -1.52
CA LEU A 124 6.14 12.26 -2.49
C LEU A 124 4.95 12.09 -3.44
N PHE A 125 3.74 11.90 -2.90
CA PHE A 125 2.55 11.60 -3.72
C PHE A 125 1.92 12.83 -4.39
N GLU A 126 2.29 14.05 -3.98
CA GLU A 126 2.03 15.30 -4.71
C GLU A 126 2.77 15.34 -6.06
N LYS A 127 4.02 14.85 -6.11
CA LYS A 127 4.77 14.65 -7.36
C LYS A 127 4.36 13.35 -8.08
N ILE A 128 4.02 12.35 -7.26
CA ILE A 128 3.50 11.01 -7.57
C ILE A 128 2.27 10.90 -8.47
N GLU A 129 1.33 11.81 -8.22
CA GLU A 129 -0.10 11.52 -8.14
C GLU A 129 -0.47 10.59 -6.95
N VAL A 130 -1.47 10.99 -6.17
CA VAL A 130 -2.06 10.20 -5.06
C VAL A 130 -2.57 8.85 -5.52
N ASP A 131 -3.09 8.80 -6.75
CA ASP A 131 -3.63 7.60 -7.38
C ASP A 131 -2.62 6.45 -7.48
N ARG A 132 -1.32 6.72 -7.43
CA ARG A 132 -0.29 5.66 -7.42
C ARG A 132 -0.26 4.84 -6.13
N ILE A 133 -0.88 5.32 -5.03
CA ILE A 133 -1.00 4.56 -3.77
C ILE A 133 -1.72 3.22 -3.99
N LYS A 134 -2.72 3.15 -4.89
CA LYS A 134 -3.47 1.92 -5.21
C LYS A 134 -2.61 0.79 -5.81
N ASN A 135 -1.41 1.11 -6.29
CA ASN A 135 -0.47 0.16 -6.87
C ASN A 135 0.49 -0.45 -5.82
N ILE A 136 0.47 0.05 -4.58
CA ILE A 136 1.37 -0.42 -3.52
C ILE A 136 0.82 -1.73 -2.94
N LYS A 137 1.51 -2.84 -3.21
CA LYS A 137 1.09 -4.18 -2.77
C LYS A 137 1.74 -4.62 -1.45
N SER A 138 3.07 -4.60 -1.41
CA SER A 138 3.88 -5.20 -0.34
C SER A 138 4.34 -4.22 0.75
N TYR A 139 4.71 -3.00 0.37
CA TYR A 139 5.32 -2.01 1.28
C TYR A 139 4.29 -1.34 2.20
N SER A 140 4.62 -1.21 3.49
CA SER A 140 3.86 -0.38 4.45
C SER A 140 4.32 1.09 4.42
N ALA A 141 3.56 1.99 5.06
CA ALA A 141 4.03 3.36 5.21
C ALA A 141 5.28 3.47 6.10
N ASP A 142 5.57 2.47 6.95
CA ASP A 142 6.82 2.43 7.72
C ASP A 142 8.02 2.11 6.81
N SER A 143 7.91 1.06 5.98
CA SER A 143 8.95 0.66 5.04
C SER A 143 9.31 1.79 4.07
N ILE A 144 8.32 2.48 3.49
CA ILE A 144 8.55 3.60 2.56
C ILE A 144 9.16 4.81 3.29
N SER A 145 8.76 5.09 4.54
CA SER A 145 9.29 6.24 5.29
C SER A 145 10.80 6.16 5.60
N LYS A 146 11.36 4.95 5.51
CA LYS A 146 12.78 4.62 5.69
C LYS A 146 13.60 4.76 4.40
N PHE A 147 12.97 4.97 3.24
CA PHE A 147 13.70 5.18 1.98
C PHE A 147 14.63 6.39 2.08
N THR A 148 15.84 6.23 1.54
CA THR A 148 16.83 7.30 1.45
C THR A 148 16.40 8.36 0.44
N LYS A 149 17.02 9.55 0.48
CA LYS A 149 16.78 10.61 -0.52
C LYS A 149 17.03 10.10 -1.94
N PHE A 150 18.04 9.24 -2.15
CA PHE A 150 18.38 8.65 -3.43
C PHE A 150 17.31 7.65 -3.92
N GLN A 151 16.83 6.76 -3.03
CA GLN A 151 15.71 5.84 -3.37
C GLN A 151 14.41 6.59 -3.69
N ILE A 152 14.14 7.69 -3.00
CA ILE A 152 13.00 8.57 -3.31
C ILE A 152 13.20 9.23 -4.67
N GLN A 153 14.40 9.74 -4.98
CA GLN A 153 14.68 10.39 -6.26
C GLN A 153 14.52 9.41 -7.44
N ILE A 154 15.05 8.18 -7.32
CA ILE A 154 14.81 7.09 -8.29
C ILE A 154 13.32 6.90 -8.61
N ILE A 155 12.46 6.92 -7.58
CA ILE A 155 11.02 6.76 -7.76
C ILE A 155 10.44 7.99 -8.50
N LEU A 156 10.87 9.20 -8.14
CA LEU A 156 10.46 10.43 -8.84
C LEU A 156 10.88 10.39 -10.31
N ASP A 157 12.13 10.02 -10.62
CA ASP A 157 12.67 10.01 -11.99
C ASP A 157 11.91 9.00 -12.87
N TYR A 158 11.60 7.82 -12.32
CA TYR A 158 10.77 6.80 -12.98
C TYR A 158 9.37 7.32 -13.35
N PHE A 159 8.70 8.03 -12.43
CA PHE A 159 7.36 8.60 -12.70
C PHE A 159 7.39 9.91 -13.52
N SER A 160 8.51 10.64 -13.54
CA SER A 160 8.63 11.91 -14.28
C SER A 160 8.97 11.73 -15.76
N GLY A 161 9.26 10.50 -16.22
CA GLY A 161 9.67 10.24 -17.59
C GLY A 161 11.09 10.75 -17.95
N SER A 162 11.79 11.41 -17.03
CA SER A 162 13.22 11.71 -17.10
C SER A 162 14.02 10.43 -16.90
N GLY A 163 14.04 9.61 -17.95
CA GLY A 163 14.30 8.19 -17.84
C GLY A 163 15.72 7.81 -17.42
N TYR A 164 15.84 6.55 -17.01
CA TYR A 164 17.06 5.78 -16.79
C TYR A 164 18.05 5.72 -17.98
N ALA A 165 17.81 6.45 -19.07
CA ALA A 165 18.59 6.45 -20.30
C ALA A 165 20.04 6.94 -20.13
N ASP A 166 20.35 7.70 -19.05
CA ASP A 166 21.66 8.34 -18.86
C ASP A 166 22.56 7.61 -17.84
N MET A 167 22.07 6.59 -17.12
CA MET A 167 22.83 5.95 -16.04
C MET A 167 23.68 4.73 -16.48
N GLU A 168 23.46 4.18 -17.67
CA GLU A 168 24.22 3.00 -18.17
C GLU A 168 25.61 3.33 -18.75
N LEU A 169 25.94 4.61 -19.02
CA LEU A 169 27.20 5.00 -19.70
C LEU A 169 28.31 5.53 -18.77
N LYS A 170 28.33 5.09 -17.51
CA LYS A 170 29.55 5.14 -16.66
C LYS A 170 30.01 3.78 -16.16
N LYS A 171 30.02 2.78 -17.05
CA LYS A 171 31.05 1.72 -16.96
C LYS A 171 32.41 2.35 -17.20
N SER A 172 33.19 2.53 -16.14
CA SER A 172 34.60 2.91 -16.22
C SER A 172 35.43 1.75 -16.79
N ASN A 173 35.42 1.62 -18.12
CA ASN A 173 36.40 0.82 -18.84
C ASN A 173 37.75 1.55 -18.78
N SER A 174 38.59 1.18 -17.81
CA SER A 174 40.03 1.43 -17.87
C SER A 174 40.78 0.39 -17.02
N TYR A 175 40.84 -0.84 -17.53
CA TYR A 175 42.07 -1.61 -17.36
C TYR A 175 43.10 -0.99 -18.31
N SER A 176 44.15 -0.40 -17.74
CA SER A 176 45.23 0.24 -18.48
C SER A 176 46.56 -0.06 -17.78
N GLY A 177 47.43 -0.85 -18.43
CA GLY A 177 48.84 -1.03 -18.06
C GLY A 177 49.10 -1.92 -16.86
#